data_AF-A0A1H9CT31-F1
#
_entry.id   AF-A0A1H9CT31-F1
#
_cell.length_a   1.000
_cell.length_b   1.000
_cell.length_c   1.000
_cell.angle_alpha   90.00
_cell.angle_beta   90.00
_cell.angle_gamma   90.00
#
_symmetry.space_group_name_H-M   'P 1'
#
loop_
_entity.id
_entity.type
_entity.pdbx_description
1 polymer ?
#
loop_
_entity_poly.entity_id
_entity_poly.type
_entity_poly.pdbx_seq_one_letter_code
_entity_poly.pdbx_strand_id
1 'polypeptide(L)'
;MPEQTSPPWKMRWSIGLLGDFLWMNLPESRPFLAERIAAEVGEAIELDRELQPIQPMDTARDVLWYPLIQPALDARPRDEEWVARLLRVVREAWELEPPPWEDTRYGLRVYVLENLDVPDCLPIVERLEPALYAVIRSEIGS
;
A
#
# COMPACT_ATOMS: atom_id res chain seq x y z
N MET A 1 26.08 37.58 19.48
CA MET A 1 26.03 36.32 18.71
C MET A 1 24.58 36.11 18.33
N PRO A 2 24.20 36.01 17.05
CA PRO A 2 22.81 35.70 16.73
C PRO A 2 22.55 34.23 17.07
N GLU A 3 21.52 33.98 17.87
CA GLU A 3 20.94 32.66 18.10
C GLU A 3 20.52 32.08 16.75
N GLN A 4 21.09 30.91 16.39
CA GLN A 4 20.57 30.11 15.29
C GLN A 4 19.19 29.58 15.70
N THR A 5 18.15 30.28 15.27
CA THR A 5 16.80 29.73 15.19
C THR A 5 16.83 28.57 14.21
N SER A 6 16.81 27.34 14.73
CA SER A 6 16.54 26.15 13.91
C SER A 6 15.21 26.36 13.19
N PRO A 7 15.11 26.17 11.86
CA PRO A 7 13.86 26.38 11.16
C PRO A 7 12.79 25.36 11.63
N PRO A 8 11.49 25.72 11.60
CA PRO A 8 10.40 25.00 12.27
C PRO A 8 9.89 23.80 11.46
N TRP A 9 10.77 23.11 10.74
CA TRP A 9 10.41 21.86 10.11
C TRP A 9 10.35 20.80 11.22
N LYS A 10 9.18 20.70 11.86
CA LYS A 10 8.75 19.40 12.39
C LYS A 10 8.99 18.41 11.26
N MET A 11 9.96 17.50 11.42
CA MET A 11 9.99 16.27 10.64
C MET A 11 8.61 15.63 10.84
N ARG A 12 7.70 15.84 9.87
CA ARG A 12 6.50 15.03 9.77
C ARG A 12 7.01 13.69 9.30
N TRP A 13 7.26 12.81 10.26
CA TRP A 13 7.50 11.41 9.99
C TRP A 13 6.39 10.90 9.08
N SER A 14 6.82 10.25 8.00
CA SER A 14 5.96 9.62 7.00
C SER A 14 6.31 8.14 6.96
N ILE A 15 5.30 7.30 6.80
CA ILE A 15 5.46 5.86 6.58
C ILE A 15 5.79 5.59 5.09
N GLY A 16 5.80 6.64 4.26
CA GLY A 16 5.81 6.60 2.79
C GLY A 16 4.42 6.91 2.26
N LEU A 17 4.28 7.45 1.04
CA LEU A 17 2.98 7.89 0.50
C LEU A 17 1.89 6.82 0.59
N LEU A 18 2.21 5.60 0.15
CA LEU A 18 1.28 4.48 0.21
C LEU A 18 0.96 4.09 1.67
N GLY A 19 1.97 4.04 2.53
CA GLY A 19 1.79 3.72 3.95
C GLY A 19 0.91 4.74 4.67
N ASP A 20 1.14 6.03 4.45
CA ASP A 20 0.35 7.13 5.00
C ASP A 20 -1.10 7.08 4.49
N PHE A 21 -1.28 6.82 3.19
CA PHE A 21 -2.61 6.66 2.60
C PHE A 21 -3.39 5.50 3.25
N LEU A 22 -2.75 4.33 3.40
CA LEU A 22 -3.37 3.17 4.04
C LEU A 22 -3.65 3.42 5.53
N TRP A 23 -2.74 4.07 6.24
CA TRP A 23 -2.93 4.42 7.66
C TRP A 23 -4.20 5.24 7.89
N MET A 24 -4.48 6.17 6.98
CA MET A 24 -5.63 7.07 7.06
C MET A 24 -6.94 6.42 6.59
N ASN A 25 -6.90 5.58 5.54
CA ASN A 25 -8.11 5.12 4.85
C ASN A 25 -8.47 3.64 5.12
N LEU A 26 -7.54 2.85 5.66
CA LEU A 26 -7.73 1.43 5.95
C LEU A 26 -7.20 1.09 7.35
N PRO A 27 -7.96 1.36 8.44
CA PRO A 27 -7.52 1.09 9.81
C PRO A 27 -7.04 -0.35 10.07
N GLU A 28 -7.58 -1.31 9.34
CA GLU A 28 -7.21 -2.72 9.36
C GLU A 28 -5.76 -2.97 8.93
N SER A 29 -5.14 -2.04 8.19
CA SER A 29 -3.73 -2.09 7.79
C SER A 29 -2.76 -1.71 8.91
N ARG A 30 -3.22 -0.98 9.94
CA ARG A 30 -2.34 -0.36 10.96
C ARG A 30 -1.51 -1.37 11.75
N PRO A 31 -2.03 -2.55 12.16
CA PRO A 31 -1.19 -3.56 12.82
C PRO A 31 0.00 -3.99 11.96
N PHE A 32 -0.24 -4.23 10.66
CA PHE A 32 0.81 -4.65 9.72
C PHE A 32 1.80 -3.51 9.42
N LEU A 33 1.31 -2.28 9.29
CA LEU A 33 2.18 -1.10 9.21
C LEU A 33 3.05 -0.97 10.47
N ALA A 34 2.48 -1.18 11.66
CA ALA A 34 3.25 -1.11 12.91
C ALA A 34 4.36 -2.17 12.97
N GLU A 35 4.11 -3.39 12.47
CA GLU A 35 5.14 -4.42 12.36
C GLU A 35 6.27 -4.02 11.40
N ARG A 36 5.93 -3.45 10.23
CA ARG A 36 6.93 -2.96 9.28
C ARG A 36 7.71 -1.76 9.80
N ILE A 37 7.06 -0.84 10.52
CA ILE A 37 7.74 0.28 11.22
C ILE A 37 8.70 -0.27 12.27
N ALA A 38 8.28 -1.25 13.08
CA ALA A 38 9.13 -1.84 14.10
C ALA A 38 10.36 -2.55 13.49
N ALA A 39 10.18 -3.25 12.37
CA ALA A 39 11.28 -3.88 11.63
C ALA A 39 12.28 -2.85 11.10
N GLU A 40 11.80 -1.79 10.46
CA GLU A 40 12.63 -0.68 9.97
C GLU A 40 13.41 0.01 11.12
N VAL A 41 12.77 0.18 12.28
CA VAL A 41 13.44 0.70 13.48
C VAL A 41 14.56 -0.22 13.94
N GLY A 42 14.31 -1.53 13.99
CA GLY A 42 15.33 -2.51 14.32
C GLY A 42 16.52 -2.48 13.35
N GLU A 43 16.25 -2.55 12.05
CA GLU A 43 17.28 -2.52 11.01
C GLU A 43 18.10 -1.23 11.00
N ALA A 44 17.45 -0.08 11.21
CA ALA A 44 18.17 1.20 11.24
C ALA A 44 19.13 1.30 12.42
N ILE A 45 18.75 0.74 13.59
CA ILE A 45 19.63 0.65 14.76
C ILE A 45 20.80 -0.31 14.47
N GLU A 46 20.51 -1.48 13.91
CA GLU A 46 21.54 -2.49 13.60
C GLU A 46 22.57 -1.99 12.59
N LEU A 47 22.14 -1.17 11.62
CA LEU A 47 22.97 -0.64 10.55
C LEU A 47 23.54 0.77 10.83
N ASP A 48 23.28 1.33 12.00
CA ASP A 48 23.64 2.71 12.40
C ASP A 48 23.27 3.76 11.33
N ARG A 49 22.03 3.69 10.84
CA ARG A 49 21.51 4.58 9.79
C ARG A 49 20.26 5.34 10.26
N GLU A 50 19.93 6.40 9.53
CA GLU A 50 18.65 7.07 9.69
C GLU A 50 17.49 6.17 9.23
N LEU A 51 16.34 6.31 9.89
CA LEU A 51 15.13 5.62 9.49
C LEU A 51 14.65 6.15 8.14
N GLN A 52 14.17 5.24 7.32
CA GLN A 52 13.62 5.53 6.02
C GLN A 52 12.12 5.24 6.00
N PRO A 53 11.35 5.91 5.13
CA PRO A 53 9.99 5.51 4.83
C PRO A 53 9.97 4.05 4.33
N ILE A 54 8.86 3.36 4.60
CA ILE A 54 8.68 1.99 4.16
C ILE A 54 8.53 2.00 2.65
N GLN A 55 9.26 1.11 1.97
CA GLN A 55 9.21 1.03 0.52
C GLN A 55 7.79 0.68 0.05
N PRO A 56 7.29 1.30 -1.04
CA PRO A 56 5.94 1.00 -1.54
C PRO A 56 5.75 -0.47 -1.92
N MET A 57 6.81 -1.14 -2.38
CA MET A 57 6.79 -2.59 -2.66
C MET A 57 6.47 -3.41 -1.41
N ASP A 58 7.16 -3.14 -0.30
CA ASP A 58 6.91 -3.84 0.97
C ASP A 58 5.54 -3.49 1.53
N THR A 59 5.09 -2.24 1.36
CA THR A 59 3.73 -1.85 1.78
C THR A 59 2.68 -2.59 0.94
N ALA A 60 2.82 -2.65 -0.38
CA ALA A 60 1.89 -3.35 -1.25
C ALA A 60 1.86 -4.87 -0.94
N ARG A 61 3.02 -5.48 -0.69
CA ARG A 61 3.16 -6.91 -0.42
C ARG A 61 2.74 -7.29 1.01
N ASP A 62 3.39 -6.70 2.00
CA ASP A 62 3.40 -7.17 3.40
C ASP A 62 2.35 -6.47 4.28
N VAL A 63 1.66 -5.45 3.75
CA VAL A 63 0.57 -4.77 4.47
C VAL A 63 -0.76 -4.99 3.74
N LEU A 64 -0.78 -4.86 2.41
CA LEU A 64 -2.01 -4.85 1.65
C LEU A 64 -2.36 -6.24 1.06
N TRP A 65 -1.49 -6.82 0.24
CA TRP A 65 -1.82 -8.05 -0.47
C TRP A 65 -1.97 -9.26 0.46
N TYR A 66 -0.87 -9.70 1.09
CA TYR A 66 -0.86 -10.94 1.87
C TYR A 66 -1.73 -10.89 3.13
N PRO A 67 -1.76 -9.80 3.92
CA PRO A 67 -2.52 -9.81 5.16
C PRO A 67 -4.01 -9.48 4.99
N LEU A 68 -4.40 -8.75 3.94
CA LEU A 68 -5.76 -8.22 3.80
C LEU A 68 -6.48 -8.73 2.55
N ILE A 69 -5.92 -8.51 1.35
CA ILE A 69 -6.61 -8.81 0.09
C ILE A 69 -6.72 -10.32 -0.14
N GLN A 70 -5.60 -11.04 -0.10
CA GLN A 70 -5.61 -12.47 -0.38
C GLN A 70 -6.53 -13.23 0.60
N PRO A 71 -6.45 -13.04 1.93
CA PRO A 71 -7.35 -13.72 2.86
C PRO A 71 -8.82 -13.40 2.62
N ALA A 72 -9.15 -12.16 2.25
CA ALA A 72 -10.53 -11.76 1.93
C ALA A 72 -11.05 -12.46 0.67
N LEU A 73 -10.22 -12.63 -0.36
CA LEU A 73 -10.57 -13.34 -1.59
C LEU A 73 -10.71 -14.86 -1.37
N ASP A 74 -9.85 -15.42 -0.52
CA ASP A 74 -9.78 -16.86 -0.22
C ASP A 74 -10.89 -17.32 0.74
N ALA A 75 -11.48 -16.42 1.53
CA ALA A 75 -12.52 -16.73 2.50
C ALA A 75 -13.74 -17.48 1.91
N ARG A 76 -14.29 -18.40 2.71
CA ARG A 76 -15.49 -19.20 2.39
C ARG A 76 -16.41 -19.28 3.63
N PRO A 77 -17.59 -18.63 3.63
CA PRO A 77 -18.12 -17.73 2.60
C PRO A 77 -17.28 -16.45 2.48
N ARG A 78 -17.30 -15.83 1.29
CA ARG A 78 -16.61 -14.56 1.04
C ARG A 78 -17.48 -13.39 1.49
N ASP A 79 -16.89 -12.46 2.24
CA ASP A 79 -17.50 -11.16 2.53
C ASP A 79 -17.24 -10.20 1.34
N GLU A 80 -18.26 -10.01 0.50
CA GLU A 80 -18.13 -9.16 -0.70
C GLU A 80 -18.04 -7.68 -0.38
N GLU A 81 -18.64 -7.22 0.73
CA GLU A 81 -18.54 -5.81 1.13
C GLU A 81 -17.11 -5.49 1.56
N TRP A 82 -16.48 -6.40 2.30
CA TRP A 82 -15.09 -6.27 2.68
C TRP A 82 -14.15 -6.30 1.47
N VAL A 83 -14.33 -7.25 0.55
CA VAL A 83 -13.53 -7.32 -0.68
C VAL A 83 -13.72 -6.06 -1.53
N ALA A 84 -14.95 -5.58 -1.73
CA ALA A 84 -15.21 -4.38 -2.49
C ALA A 84 -14.52 -3.15 -1.88
N ARG A 85 -14.54 -3.02 -0.54
CA ARG A 85 -13.82 -1.95 0.17
C ARG A 85 -12.31 -2.02 -0.08
N LEU A 86 -11.72 -3.22 0.01
CA LEU A 86 -10.29 -3.42 -0.25
C LEU A 86 -9.92 -3.07 -1.69
N LEU A 87 -10.70 -3.52 -2.68
CA LEU A 87 -10.45 -3.22 -4.10
C LEU A 87 -10.57 -1.71 -4.37
N ARG A 88 -11.54 -1.03 -3.75
CA ARG A 88 -11.65 0.43 -3.86
C ARG A 88 -10.42 1.16 -3.31
N VAL A 89 -9.88 0.71 -2.17
CA VAL A 89 -8.64 1.27 -1.61
C VAL A 89 -7.47 1.08 -2.57
N VAL A 90 -7.35 -0.07 -3.24
CA VAL A 90 -6.32 -0.30 -4.27
C VAL A 90 -6.47 0.69 -5.43
N ARG A 91 -7.70 0.87 -5.92
CA ARG A 91 -8.03 1.83 -6.98
C ARG A 91 -7.66 3.26 -6.61
N GLU A 92 -8.05 3.70 -5.40
CA GLU A 92 -7.69 5.02 -4.88
C GLU A 92 -6.17 5.18 -4.70
N ALA A 93 -5.49 4.15 -4.20
CA ALA A 93 -4.04 4.16 -4.05
C ALA A 93 -3.31 4.24 -5.40
N TRP A 94 -3.87 3.64 -6.46
CA TRP A 94 -3.31 3.69 -7.81
C TRP A 94 -3.32 5.11 -8.41
N GLU A 95 -4.31 5.92 -8.04
CA GLU A 95 -4.47 7.30 -8.49
C GLU A 95 -3.58 8.29 -7.76
N LEU A 96 -2.91 7.88 -6.67
CA LEU A 96 -1.96 8.74 -5.99
C LEU A 96 -0.86 9.19 -6.96
N GLU A 97 -0.50 10.47 -6.87
CA GLU A 97 0.63 11.03 -7.59
C GLU A 97 1.88 10.87 -6.72
N PRO A 98 2.75 9.87 -6.98
CA PRO A 98 3.95 9.70 -6.20
C PRO A 98 4.95 10.81 -6.52
N PRO A 99 5.76 11.24 -5.53
CA PRO A 99 6.97 11.99 -5.80
C PRO A 99 7.87 11.23 -6.81
N PRO A 100 8.72 11.92 -7.60
CA PRO A 100 9.54 11.30 -8.64
C PRO A 100 10.48 10.18 -8.18
N TRP A 101 10.74 10.09 -6.87
CA TRP A 101 11.61 9.10 -6.23
C TRP A 101 10.87 7.93 -5.60
N GLU A 102 9.53 7.95 -5.56
CA GLU A 102 8.71 6.85 -5.04
C GLU A 102 8.06 6.09 -6.19
N ASP A 103 8.19 4.77 -6.19
CA ASP A 103 7.58 3.92 -7.21
C ASP A 103 6.33 3.20 -6.68
N THR A 104 5.39 3.99 -6.13
CA THR A 104 4.14 3.47 -5.55
C THR A 104 3.32 2.67 -6.55
N ARG A 105 3.29 3.11 -7.81
CA ARG A 105 2.61 2.38 -8.88
C ARG A 105 3.29 1.05 -9.19
N TYR A 106 4.63 1.00 -9.24
CA TYR A 106 5.32 -0.28 -9.44
C TYR A 106 5.03 -1.29 -8.33
N GLY A 107 5.06 -0.86 -7.06
CA GLY A 107 4.73 -1.73 -5.93
C GLY A 107 3.31 -2.30 -6.01
N LEU A 108 2.32 -1.44 -6.29
CA LEU A 108 0.93 -1.86 -6.47
C LEU A 108 0.75 -2.76 -7.70
N ARG A 109 1.46 -2.49 -8.80
CA ARG A 109 1.38 -3.28 -10.02
C ARG A 109 1.82 -4.71 -9.76
N VAL A 110 3.06 -4.87 -9.27
CA VAL A 110 3.72 -6.17 -9.10
C VAL A 110 3.03 -7.01 -8.04
N TYR A 111 2.64 -6.42 -6.91
CA TYR A 111 2.11 -7.20 -5.79
C TYR A 111 0.59 -7.24 -5.70
N VAL A 112 -0.12 -6.31 -6.33
CA VAL A 112 -1.59 -6.29 -6.25
C VAL A 112 -2.21 -6.55 -7.62
N LEU A 113 -1.95 -5.71 -8.62
CA LEU A 113 -2.65 -5.81 -9.91
C LEU A 113 -2.34 -7.13 -10.63
N GLU A 114 -1.08 -7.56 -10.68
CA GLU A 114 -0.69 -8.83 -11.33
C GLU A 114 -1.32 -10.05 -10.64
N ASN A 115 -1.50 -10.02 -9.32
CA ASN A 115 -2.20 -11.09 -8.60
C ASN A 115 -3.73 -11.02 -8.74
N LEU A 116 -4.28 -9.85 -9.07
CA LEU A 116 -5.69 -9.69 -9.39
C LEU A 116 -6.00 -10.08 -10.85
N ASP A 117 -5.02 -10.01 -11.76
CA ASP A 117 -5.14 -10.41 -13.18
C ASP A 117 -5.01 -11.93 -13.39
N VAL A 118 -5.69 -12.71 -12.55
CA VAL A 118 -5.78 -14.17 -12.67
C VAL A 118 -7.24 -14.62 -12.84
N PRO A 119 -7.52 -15.76 -13.51
CA PRO A 119 -8.89 -16.18 -13.85
C PRO A 119 -9.86 -16.27 -12.67
N ASP A 120 -9.36 -16.61 -11.48
CA ASP A 120 -10.20 -16.76 -10.29
C ASP A 120 -10.54 -15.42 -9.60
N CYS A 121 -9.70 -14.40 -9.79
CA CYS A 121 -9.84 -13.09 -9.16
C CYS A 121 -10.51 -12.08 -10.08
N LEU A 122 -10.16 -12.10 -11.37
CA LEU A 122 -10.53 -11.06 -12.33
C LEU A 122 -12.06 -10.86 -12.47
N PRO A 123 -12.91 -11.91 -12.53
CA PRO A 123 -14.37 -11.74 -12.56
C PRO A 123 -14.95 -11.13 -11.28
N ILE A 124 -14.26 -11.29 -10.14
CA ILE A 124 -14.65 -10.66 -8.88
C ILE A 124 -14.36 -9.17 -8.94
N VAL A 125 -13.18 -8.79 -9.45
CA VAL A 125 -12.79 -7.39 -9.60
C VAL A 125 -13.70 -6.68 -10.59
N GLU A 126 -13.97 -7.28 -11.76
CA GLU A 126 -14.89 -6.73 -12.76
C GLU A 126 -16.28 -6.43 -12.18
N ARG A 127 -16.78 -7.31 -11.32
CA ARG A 127 -18.11 -7.15 -10.70
C ARG A 127 -18.13 -6.18 -9.54
N LEU A 128 -17.11 -6.21 -8.66
CA LEU A 128 -17.12 -5.46 -7.39
C LEU A 128 -16.48 -4.07 -7.51
N GLU A 129 -15.50 -3.88 -8.40
CA GLU A 129 -14.83 -2.59 -8.61
C GLU A 129 -14.41 -2.44 -10.09
N PRO A 130 -15.37 -2.12 -10.99
CA PRO A 130 -15.13 -2.07 -12.44
C PRO A 130 -14.06 -1.05 -12.87
N ALA A 131 -13.87 0.03 -12.10
CA ALA A 131 -12.84 1.02 -12.39
C ALA A 131 -11.43 0.44 -12.18
N LEU A 132 -11.23 -0.37 -11.13
CA LEU A 132 -9.98 -1.09 -10.92
C LEU A 132 -9.75 -2.15 -12.00
N TYR A 133 -10.81 -2.84 -12.43
CA TYR A 133 -10.72 -3.77 -13.55
C TYR A 133 -10.20 -3.08 -14.82
N ALA A 134 -10.73 -1.90 -15.16
CA ALA A 134 -10.25 -1.13 -16.31
C ALA A 134 -8.76 -0.74 -16.18
N VAL A 135 -8.30 -0.39 -14.97
CA VAL A 135 -6.88 -0.15 -14.69
C VAL A 135 -6.04 -1.39 -14.96
N ILE A 136 -6.44 -2.56 -14.42
CA ILE A 136 -5.73 -3.84 -14.64
C ILE A 136 -5.60 -4.13 -16.15
N ARG A 137 -6.70 -3.98 -16.90
CA ARG A 137 -6.70 -4.20 -18.35
C ARG A 137 -5.81 -3.22 -19.11
N SER A 138 -5.70 -1.97 -18.67
CA SER A 138 -4.84 -0.96 -19.31
C SER A 138 -3.35 -1.18 -19.03
N GLU A 139 -3.00 -1.66 -17.84
CA GLU A 139 -1.61 -1.72 -17.37
C GLU A 139 -0.93 -3.05 -17.64
N ILE A 140 -1.71 -4.14 -17.68
CA ILE A 140 -1.22 -5.52 -17.84
C ILE A 140 -1.77 -6.14 -19.12
N GLY A 141 -3.03 -5.89 -19.44
CA GLY A 141 -3.71 -6.47 -20.59
C GLY A 141 -3.18 -5.95 -21.93
N SER A 142 -2.33 -6.75 -22.58
CA SER A 142 -2.15 -6.76 -24.05
C SER A 142 -2.57 -8.12 -24.60
#